data_AF-A0A6N0ZC40-F1
#
_entry.id   AF-A0A6N0ZC40-F1
#
_cell.length_a   1.000
_cell.length_b   1.000
_cell.length_c   1.000
_cell.angle_alpha   90.00
_cell.angle_beta   90.00
_cell.angle_gamma   90.00
#
_symmetry.space_group_name_H-M   'P 1'
#
loop_
_entity.id
_entity.type
_entity.pdbx_description
1 polymer ?
#
loop_
_entity_poly.entity_id
_entity_poly.type
_entity_poly.pdbx_seq_one_letter_code
_entity_poly.pdbx_strand_id
1 'polypeptide(L)'
;MADQLYRVYLHTQGDESVREYIVTATSEQQAKDRALNHVKAANLGKGERSQATSKSLTEILAITPTSKPHCLMIHSIPATVIAHL
;
A
#
# COMPACT_ATOMS: atom_id res chain seq x y z
N MET A 1 -2.00 -6.89 -21.51
CA MET A 1 -0.69 -6.70 -20.85
C MET A 1 -0.63 -7.66 -19.68
N ALA A 2 0.54 -8.21 -19.35
CA ALA A 2 0.70 -9.10 -18.20
C ALA A 2 0.69 -8.27 -16.89
N ASP A 3 0.21 -8.87 -15.79
CA ASP A 3 0.28 -8.26 -14.46
C ASP A 3 1.76 -8.13 -14.03
N GLN A 4 2.14 -6.95 -13.52
CA GLN A 4 3.41 -6.68 -12.88
C GLN A 4 3.20 -6.16 -11.45
N LEU A 5 4.24 -6.22 -10.62
CA LEU A 5 4.19 -5.72 -9.25
C LEU A 5 4.50 -4.22 -9.20
N TYR A 6 3.72 -3.50 -8.40
CA TYR A 6 3.88 -2.07 -8.12
C TYR A 6 4.01 -1.84 -6.62
N ARG A 7 4.90 -0.93 -6.24
CA ARG A 7 4.88 -0.29 -4.91
C ARG A 7 3.98 0.94 -4.99
N VAL A 8 3.04 1.04 -4.07
CA VAL A 8 2.14 2.19 -3.94
C VAL A 8 2.25 2.74 -2.54
N TYR A 9 2.71 3.97 -2.41
CA TYR A 9 2.78 4.67 -1.13
C TYR A 9 1.54 5.53 -0.98
N LEU A 10 0.83 5.36 0.14
CA LEU A 10 -0.36 6.14 0.44
C LEU A 10 -0.30 6.76 1.81
N HIS A 11 -0.96 7.90 1.93
CA HIS A 11 -1.11 8.64 3.18
C HIS A 11 -2.57 9.04 3.36
N THR A 12 -3.13 8.76 4.53
CA THR A 12 -4.48 9.18 4.87
C THR A 12 -4.38 10.41 5.77
N GLN A 13 -5.10 11.48 5.44
CA GLN A 13 -5.06 12.73 6.21
C GLN A 13 -5.39 12.49 7.69
N GLY A 14 -4.45 12.90 8.56
CA GLY A 14 -4.53 12.73 10.01
C GLY A 14 -3.94 11.43 10.55
N ASP A 15 -3.39 10.57 9.69
CA ASP A 15 -2.50 9.47 10.09
C ASP A 15 -1.04 9.97 10.08
N GLU A 16 -0.25 9.62 11.09
CA GLU A 16 1.18 9.97 11.13
C GLU A 16 2.00 9.03 10.23
N SER A 17 1.44 7.88 9.86
CA SER A 17 2.13 6.85 9.10
C SER A 17 1.87 6.96 7.59
N VAL A 18 2.92 6.76 6.80
CA VAL A 18 2.81 6.40 5.39
C VAL A 18 2.71 4.88 5.27
N ARG A 19 1.82 4.38 4.42
CA ARG A 19 1.64 2.95 4.19
C ARG A 19 2.18 2.57 2.82
N GLU A 20 2.94 1.49 2.78
CA GLU A 20 3.38 0.86 1.54
C GLU A 20 2.46 -0.31 1.20
N TYR A 21 1.92 -0.30 -0.02
CA TYR A 21 1.11 -1.37 -0.59
C TYR A 21 1.85 -2.00 -1.76
N ILE A 22 1.86 -3.33 -1.81
CA ILE A 22 2.37 -4.10 -2.94
C ILE A 22 1.17 -4.66 -3.69
N VAL A 23 0.98 -4.23 -4.93
CA VAL A 23 -0.17 -4.65 -5.75
C VAL A 23 0.32 -5.18 -7.09
N THR A 24 -0.32 -6.24 -7.58
CA THR A 24 -0.21 -6.59 -9.00
C THR A 24 -1.11 -5.66 -9.80
N ALA A 25 -0.71 -5.26 -11.01
CA ALA A 25 -1.55 -4.54 -11.97
C ALA A 25 -0.96 -4.60 -13.39
N THR A 26 -1.79 -4.31 -14.38
CA THR A 26 -1.37 -4.13 -15.78
C THR A 26 -0.95 -2.70 -16.12
N SER A 27 -1.20 -1.74 -15.23
CA SER A 27 -0.86 -0.33 -15.39
C SER A 27 -0.75 0.38 -14.03
N GLU A 28 -0.10 1.54 -14.01
CA GLU A 28 0.00 2.38 -12.79
C GLU A 28 -1.38 2.83 -12.30
N GLN A 29 -2.29 3.18 -13.21
CA GLN A 29 -3.65 3.57 -12.85
C GLN A 29 -4.41 2.43 -12.18
N GLN A 30 -4.30 1.21 -12.70
CA GLN A 30 -4.93 0.05 -12.08
C GLN A 30 -4.28 -0.29 -10.72
N ALA A 31 -2.97 -0.08 -10.56
CA ALA A 31 -2.29 -0.23 -9.28
C ALA A 31 -2.83 0.76 -8.23
N LYS A 32 -3.02 2.02 -8.63
CA LYS A 32 -3.66 3.06 -7.80
C LYS A 32 -5.06 2.65 -7.36
N ASP A 33 -5.91 2.21 -8.28
CA ASP A 33 -7.29 1.85 -7.97
C ASP A 33 -7.35 0.63 -7.03
N ARG A 34 -6.50 -0.38 -7.25
CA ARG A 34 -6.39 -1.56 -6.37
C ARG A 34 -5.93 -1.16 -4.96
N ALA A 35 -4.91 -0.30 -4.85
CA ALA A 35 -4.42 0.19 -3.56
C ALA A 35 -5.47 1.02 -2.81
N LEU A 36 -6.14 1.96 -3.48
CA LEU A 36 -7.21 2.77 -2.88
C LEU A 36 -8.41 1.91 -2.45
N ASN A 37 -8.76 0.88 -3.21
CA ASN A 37 -9.83 -0.04 -2.82
C ASN A 37 -9.52 -0.83 -1.54
N HIS A 38 -8.24 -1.00 -1.23
CA HIS A 38 -7.80 -1.66 -0.01
C HIS A 38 -7.74 -0.72 1.22
N VAL A 39 -7.95 0.59 1.04
CA VAL A 39 -8.17 1.53 2.14
C VAL A 39 -9.42 1.09 2.89
N LYS A 40 -9.26 0.75 4.18
CA LYS A 40 -10.33 0.33 5.07
C LYS A 40 -10.97 1.55 5.75
N ALA A 41 -12.22 1.39 6.17
CA ALA A 41 -12.86 2.32 7.10
C ALA A 41 -12.05 2.34 8.42
N ALA A 42 -11.89 3.54 9.01
CA ALA A 42 -11.28 3.68 10.33
C ALA A 42 -12.32 3.32 11.42
N ASN A 43 -11.92 2.53 12.42
CA ASN A 43 -12.80 2.08 13.50
C ASN A 43 -12.62 2.88 14.81
N LEU A 44 -13.64 2.75 15.67
CA LEU A 44 -13.98 3.57 16.83
C LEU A 44 -12.81 4.00 17.74
N GLY A 45 -12.78 5.31 18.03
CA GLY A 45 -11.76 6.03 18.82
C GLY A 45 -11.16 7.25 18.08
N LYS A 46 -11.24 7.29 16.76
CA LYS A 46 -10.64 8.34 15.89
C LYS A 46 -11.57 8.83 14.77
N GLY A 47 -12.79 9.24 15.13
CA GLY A 47 -13.78 9.80 14.19
C GLY A 47 -14.32 8.76 13.20
N GLU A 48 -15.60 8.45 13.32
CA GLU A 48 -16.27 7.47 12.45
C GLU A 48 -16.20 7.92 10.98
N ARG A 49 -15.49 7.18 10.13
CA ARG A 49 -15.41 7.48 8.69
C ARG A 49 -15.81 6.26 7.88
N SER A 50 -16.71 6.50 6.93
CA SER A 50 -17.03 5.51 5.91
C SER A 50 -15.78 5.18 5.07
N GLN A 51 -15.80 4.03 4.38
CA GLN A 51 -14.72 3.70 3.45
C GLN A 51 -14.60 4.74 2.32
N ALA A 52 -15.72 5.28 1.83
CA ALA A 52 -15.72 6.31 0.81
C ALA A 52 -15.02 7.59 1.29
N THR A 53 -15.35 8.05 2.50
CA THR A 53 -14.69 9.19 3.15
C THR A 53 -13.21 8.91 3.41
N SER A 54 -12.85 7.68 3.79
CA SER A 54 -11.45 7.33 4.02
C SER A 54 -10.64 7.33 2.72
N LYS A 55 -11.24 6.86 1.61
CA LYS A 55 -10.64 6.94 0.27
C LYS A 55 -10.46 8.40 -0.18
N SER A 56 -11.44 9.28 0.04
CA SER A 56 -11.33 10.69 -0.38
C SER A 56 -10.25 11.47 0.39
N LEU A 57 -9.92 11.02 1.60
CA LEU A 57 -8.87 11.60 2.44
C LEU A 57 -7.52 10.91 2.27
N THR A 58 -7.43 9.91 1.39
CA THR A 58 -6.19 9.17 1.13
C THR A 58 -5.58 9.60 -0.18
N GLU A 59 -4.33 10.04 -0.12
CA GLU A 59 -3.52 10.43 -1.26
C GLU A 59 -2.54 9.32 -1.63
N ILE A 60 -2.30 9.14 -2.94
CA ILE A 60 -1.20 8.32 -3.44
C ILE A 60 0.02 9.22 -3.60
N LEU A 61 1.05 8.97 -2.81
CA LEU A 61 2.28 9.76 -2.81
C LEU A 61 3.22 9.35 -3.96
N ALA A 62 3.31 8.05 -4.24
CA ALA A 62 4.14 7.52 -5.30
C ALA A 62 3.67 6.14 -5.76
N ILE A 63 3.90 5.86 -7.04
CA ILE A 63 3.71 4.55 -7.66
C ILE A 63 4.99 4.20 -8.39
N THR A 64 5.56 3.03 -8.12
CA THR A 64 6.79 2.61 -8.79
C THR A 64 6.64 1.17 -9.31
N PRO A 65 6.79 0.94 -10.63
CA PRO A 65 6.84 -0.42 -11.16
C PRO A 65 8.10 -1.12 -10.67
N THR A 66 8.02 -2.42 -10.47
CA THR A 66 9.16 -3.20 -9.97
C THR A 66 9.80 -3.97 -11.11
N SER A 67 11.13 -4.06 -11.08
CA SER A 67 11.90 -4.68 -12.16
C SER A 67 11.82 -6.21 -12.19
N LYS A 68 11.33 -6.85 -11.13
CA LYS A 68 11.18 -8.31 -11.03
C LYS A 68 9.71 -8.73 -11.01
N PRO A 69 9.23 -9.49 -12.01
CA PRO A 69 7.89 -10.02 -11.98
C PRO A 69 7.76 -11.00 -10.81
N HIS A 70 6.70 -10.83 -10.01
CA HIS A 70 6.29 -11.70 -8.88
C HIS A 70 7.14 -11.66 -7.59
N CYS A 71 8.26 -10.92 -7.54
CA CYS A 71 9.08 -10.86 -6.32
C CYS A 71 9.45 -9.43 -5.94
N LEU A 72 9.25 -9.10 -4.65
CA LEU A 72 9.58 -7.81 -4.10
C LEU A 72 10.21 -7.96 -2.72
N MET A 73 11.45 -7.48 -2.58
CA MET A 73 12.15 -7.42 -1.31
C MET A 73 11.71 -6.16 -0.56
N ILE A 74 10.88 -6.31 0.46
CA ILE A 74 10.36 -5.17 1.26
C ILE A 74 11.36 -4.77 2.35
N HIS A 75 11.96 -5.76 3.00
CA HIS A 75 12.90 -5.57 4.10
C HIS A 75 13.93 -6.70 4.10
N SER A 76 15.15 -6.39 4.55
CA SER A 76 16.17 -7.37 4.87
C SER A 76 16.33 -7.40 6.39
N ILE A 77 16.08 -8.56 6.98
CA ILE A 77 16.19 -8.77 8.43
C ILE A 77 17.52 -9.50 8.67
N PRO A 78 18.38 -9.02 9.58
CA PRO A 78 19.62 -9.72 9.91
C PRO A 78 19.33 -11.17 10.32
N ALA A 79 20.11 -12.10 9.79
CA ALA A 79 19.95 -13.53 10.08
C ALA A 79 20.00 -13.84 11.58
N THR A 80 20.77 -13.06 12.35
CA THR A 80 20.87 -13.16 13.81
C THR A 80 19.53 -12.89 14.51
N VAL A 81 18.65 -12.05 13.95
CA VAL A 81 17.31 -11.80 14.52
C VAL A 81 16.37 -12.97 14.23
N ILE A 82 16.47 -13.57 13.04
CA ILE A 82 15.63 -14.71 12.64
C ILE A 82 16.05 -16.01 13.34
N ALA A 83 17.35 -16.22 13.62
CA ALA A 83 17.84 -17.42 14.29
C ALA A 83 17.29 -17.62 15.73
N HIS A 84 16.57 -16.63 16.26
CA HIS A 84 15.98 -16.64 17.59
C HIS A 84 14.44 -16.42 17.59
N LEU A 85 13.77 -16.54 16.44
CA LEU A 85 12.30 -16.59 16.29
C LEU A 85 11.82 -18.03 16.12
#